data_AF-A0A828UDW3-F1
#
_entry.id   AF-A0A828UDW3-F1
#
_cell.length_a   1.000
_cell.length_b   1.000
_cell.length_c   1.000
_cell.angle_alpha   90.00
_cell.angle_beta   90.00
_cell.angle_gamma   90.00
#
_symmetry.space_group_name_H-M   'P 1'
#
loop_
_entity.id
_entity.type
_entity.pdbx_description
1 polymer ?
#
loop_
_entity_poly.entity_id
_entity_poly.type
_entity_poly.pdbx_seq_one_letter_code
_entity_poly.pdbx_strand_id
1 'polypeptide(L)'
;MLPDADVLSFKFGVAYGNVFGHRGFIHSLVFAFVVPLLCVLIGRRWFRTGLIRCWLFLTVSLLSHSLLDSVTTGGKGVGWLWPWSDERFFAPWQVIKVAPFALSRYTTLYGHQVIISELMWVWLPGMLLMGMLWWRRR
;
A
#
# COMPACT_ATOMS: atom_id res chain seq x y z
N MET A 1 -1.03 -3.24 3.97
CA MET A 1 -1.08 -4.30 5.02
C MET A 1 -0.69 -5.67 4.45
N LEU A 2 -1.53 -6.39 3.69
CA LEU A 2 -1.09 -7.66 3.07
C LEU A 2 0.10 -7.48 2.11
N PRO A 3 0.18 -6.39 1.31
CA PRO A 3 1.32 -6.17 0.44
C PRO A 3 2.66 -6.08 1.18
N ASP A 4 2.64 -5.47 2.37
CA ASP A 4 3.83 -5.21 3.18
C ASP A 4 4.30 -6.44 3.98
N ALA A 5 3.60 -7.58 3.86
CA ALA A 5 4.09 -8.85 4.40
C ALA A 5 5.40 -9.28 3.73
N ASP A 6 5.71 -8.73 2.56
CA ASP A 6 7.00 -8.86 1.87
C ASP A 6 8.19 -8.29 2.67
N VAL A 7 7.97 -7.47 3.71
CA VAL A 7 9.02 -7.07 4.68
C VAL A 7 9.62 -8.28 5.39
N LEU A 8 8.87 -9.38 5.52
CA LEU A 8 9.39 -10.63 6.08
C LEU A 8 10.48 -11.25 5.19
N SER A 9 10.52 -10.94 3.88
CA SER A 9 11.56 -11.40 2.96
C SER A 9 12.96 -10.96 3.39
N PHE A 10 13.10 -9.84 4.13
CA PHE A 10 14.38 -9.41 4.71
C PHE A 10 14.94 -10.41 5.72
N LYS A 11 14.07 -11.09 6.47
CA LYS A 11 14.52 -12.13 7.40
C LYS A 11 15.06 -13.36 6.68
N PHE A 12 14.70 -13.55 5.41
CA PHE A 12 15.18 -14.62 4.55
C PHE A 12 16.35 -14.18 3.64
N GLY A 13 16.95 -13.00 3.88
CA GLY A 13 18.12 -12.52 3.16
C GLY A 13 17.83 -11.89 1.78
N VAL A 14 16.56 -11.68 1.42
CA VAL A 14 16.20 -11.01 0.16
C VAL A 14 16.53 -9.52 0.27
N ALA A 15 17.41 -9.03 -0.60
CA ALA A 15 17.80 -7.62 -0.58
C ALA A 15 16.62 -6.69 -0.90
N TYR A 16 16.58 -5.51 -0.27
CA TYR A 16 15.54 -4.47 -0.48
C TYR A 16 15.37 -4.05 -1.95
N GLY A 17 16.42 -4.19 -2.78
CA GLY A 17 16.34 -3.87 -4.21
C GLY A 17 15.90 -5.02 -5.10
N ASN A 18 15.82 -6.24 -4.57
CA ASN A 18 15.42 -7.39 -5.35
C ASN A 18 13.94 -7.27 -5.74
N VAL A 19 13.56 -7.90 -6.85
CA VAL A 19 12.18 -8.01 -7.34
C VAL A 19 11.23 -8.56 -6.27
N PHE A 20 11.71 -9.50 -5.44
CA PHE A 20 10.96 -10.07 -4.32
C PHE A 20 11.13 -9.30 -2.99
N GLY A 21 11.92 -8.24 -2.99
CA GLY A 21 12.08 -7.34 -1.84
C GLY A 21 10.88 -6.41 -1.67
N HIS A 22 10.82 -5.72 -0.54
CA HIS A 22 9.72 -4.81 -0.20
C HIS A 22 9.45 -3.76 -1.29
N ARG A 23 8.17 -3.54 -1.61
CA ARG A 23 7.69 -2.67 -2.72
C ARG A 23 7.98 -3.22 -4.12
N GLY A 24 8.29 -4.51 -4.15
CA GLY A 24 8.54 -5.42 -5.27
C GLY A 24 7.34 -5.77 -6.13
N PHE A 25 7.36 -7.03 -6.54
CA PHE A 25 6.27 -7.77 -7.18
C PHE A 25 4.89 -7.50 -6.56
N ILE A 26 4.80 -7.49 -5.23
CA ILE A 26 3.53 -7.43 -4.48
C ILE A 26 2.87 -6.03 -4.54
N HIS A 27 3.62 -5.00 -4.98
CA HIS A 27 3.10 -3.65 -5.17
C HIS A 27 2.92 -3.29 -6.65
N SER A 28 3.09 -4.26 -7.56
CA SER A 28 2.89 -4.09 -9.00
C SER A 28 1.41 -3.90 -9.36
N LEU A 29 1.15 -3.26 -10.51
CA LEU A 29 -0.22 -3.09 -11.01
C LEU A 29 -0.86 -4.45 -11.29
N VAL A 30 -0.10 -5.39 -11.86
CA VAL A 30 -0.59 -6.75 -12.13
C VAL A 30 -1.07 -7.43 -10.84
N PHE A 31 -0.27 -7.36 -9.77
CA PHE A 31 -0.65 -7.94 -8.49
C PHE A 31 -1.94 -7.29 -7.94
N ALA A 32 -2.05 -5.97 -8.06
CA ALA A 32 -3.20 -5.20 -7.61
C ALA A 32 -4.52 -5.58 -8.31
N PHE A 33 -4.50 -6.13 -9.53
CA PHE A 33 -5.70 -6.60 -10.23
C PHE A 33 -5.94 -8.11 -10.06
N VAL A 34 -4.88 -8.92 -10.14
CA VAL A 34 -4.98 -10.38 -10.13
C VAL A 34 -5.37 -10.91 -8.73
N VAL A 35 -4.77 -10.38 -7.66
CA VAL A 35 -5.04 -10.88 -6.31
C VAL A 35 -6.49 -10.62 -5.88
N PRO A 36 -7.07 -9.42 -6.04
CA PRO A 36 -8.49 -9.21 -5.79
C PRO A 36 -9.39 -10.14 -6.60
N LEU A 37 -9.04 -10.42 -7.86
CA LEU A 37 -9.82 -11.32 -8.70
C LEU A 37 -9.81 -12.74 -8.12
N LEU A 38 -8.65 -13.28 -7.77
CA LEU A 38 -8.53 -14.58 -7.12
C LEU A 38 -9.28 -14.63 -5.78
N CYS A 39 -9.11 -13.60 -4.95
CA CYS A 39 -9.82 -13.47 -3.67
C CYS A 39 -11.33 -13.53 -3.86
N VAL A 40 -11.86 -12.85 -4.88
CA VAL A 40 -13.30 -12.83 -5.17
C VAL A 40 -13.79 -14.15 -5.75
N LEU A 41 -13.04 -14.79 -6.64
CA LEU A 41 -13.39 -16.09 -7.23
C LEU A 41 -13.43 -17.20 -6.18
N ILE A 42 -12.41 -17.28 -5.32
CA ILE A 42 -12.32 -18.24 -4.22
C ILE A 42 -13.35 -17.88 -3.14
N GLY A 43 -13.39 -16.59 -2.77
CA GLY A 43 -14.19 -16.03 -1.69
C GLY A 43 -15.70 -15.93 -1.95
N ARG A 44 -16.15 -16.19 -3.18
CA ARG A 44 -17.53 -15.92 -3.64
C ARG A 44 -18.63 -16.49 -2.74
N ARG A 45 -18.37 -17.63 -2.10
CA ARG A 45 -19.34 -18.32 -1.22
C ARG A 45 -19.44 -17.72 0.19
N TRP A 46 -18.49 -16.89 0.58
CA TRP A 46 -18.41 -16.27 1.89
C TRP A 46 -18.75 -14.78 1.89
N PHE A 47 -18.67 -14.11 0.73
CA PHE A 47 -18.99 -12.70 0.62
C PHE A 47 -20.51 -12.47 0.62
N ARG A 48 -20.98 -11.66 1.56
CA ARG A 48 -22.38 -11.22 1.67
C ARG A 48 -22.68 -9.96 0.85
N THR A 49 -21.85 -9.64 -0.14
CA THR A 49 -21.93 -8.44 -0.97
C THR A 49 -21.60 -8.82 -2.42
N GLY A 50 -22.10 -8.05 -3.39
CA GLY A 50 -21.86 -8.31 -4.81
C GLY A 50 -20.36 -8.39 -5.13
N LEU A 51 -19.97 -9.43 -5.87
CA LEU A 51 -18.58 -9.76 -6.18
C LEU A 51 -17.81 -8.60 -6.83
N ILE A 52 -18.47 -7.85 -7.71
CA ILE A 52 -17.90 -6.65 -8.36
C ILE A 52 -17.52 -5.59 -7.32
N ARG A 53 -18.35 -5.36 -6.30
CA ARG A 53 -18.05 -4.39 -5.24
C ARG A 53 -16.87 -4.83 -4.40
N CYS A 54 -16.79 -6.13 -4.06
CA CYS A 54 -15.65 -6.69 -3.34
C CYS A 54 -14.36 -6.55 -4.16
N TRP A 55 -14.42 -6.88 -5.46
CA TRP A 55 -13.28 -6.77 -6.36
C TRP A 55 -12.81 -5.32 -6.50
N LEU A 56 -13.73 -4.38 -6.74
CA LEU A 56 -13.42 -2.95 -6.85
C LEU A 56 -12.79 -2.42 -5.56
N PHE A 57 -13.37 -2.75 -4.40
CA PHE A 57 -12.85 -2.32 -3.11
C PHE A 57 -11.42 -2.80 -2.88
N LEU A 58 -11.15 -4.09 -3.09
CA LEU A 58 -9.83 -4.67 -2.93
C LEU A 58 -8.81 -4.09 -3.92
N THR A 59 -9.21 -3.94 -5.19
CA THR A 59 -8.36 -3.37 -6.24
C THR A 59 -7.98 -1.92 -5.94
N VAL A 60 -8.98 -1.08 -5.62
CA VAL A 60 -8.74 0.33 -5.25
C VAL A 60 -7.87 0.42 -4.00
N SER A 61 -8.07 -0.47 -3.03
CA SER A 61 -7.24 -0.50 -1.81
C SER A 61 -5.78 -0.86 -2.09
N LEU A 62 -5.51 -1.84 -2.96
CA LEU A 62 -4.14 -2.20 -3.33
C LEU A 62 -3.46 -1.12 -4.18
N LEU A 63 -4.20 -0.53 -5.13
CA LEU A 63 -3.68 0.55 -5.96
C LEU A 63 -3.39 1.81 -5.13
N SER A 64 -4.30 2.20 -4.22
CA SER A 64 -4.08 3.36 -3.35
C SER A 64 -2.90 3.14 -2.41
N HIS A 65 -2.74 1.93 -1.87
CA HIS A 65 -1.58 1.55 -1.06
C HIS A 65 -0.27 1.70 -1.85
N SER A 66 -0.20 1.07 -3.03
CA SER A 66 0.96 1.14 -3.92
C SER A 66 1.29 2.59 -4.34
N LEU A 67 0.27 3.42 -4.58
CA LEU A 67 0.44 4.84 -4.85
C LEU A 67 1.00 5.60 -3.64
N LEU A 68 0.43 5.40 -2.44
CA LEU A 68 0.90 6.06 -1.23
C LEU A 68 2.37 5.71 -0.91
N ASP A 69 2.79 4.48 -1.16
CA ASP A 69 4.19 4.07 -1.01
C ASP A 69 5.13 4.86 -1.94
N SER A 70 4.70 5.19 -3.16
CA SER A 70 5.48 6.02 -4.10
C SER A 70 5.60 7.48 -3.66
N VAL A 71 4.70 7.95 -2.79
CA VAL A 71 4.67 9.31 -2.22
C VAL A 71 5.50 9.41 -0.93
N THR A 72 6.12 8.31 -0.50
CA THR A 72 6.98 8.34 0.70
C THR A 72 8.37 8.94 0.42
N THR A 73 8.94 9.61 1.42
CA THR A 73 10.27 10.28 1.34
C THR A 73 11.45 9.30 1.37
N GLY A 74 11.22 8.00 1.30
CA GLY A 74 12.29 7.02 1.39
C GLY A 74 11.89 5.64 0.88
N GLY A 75 12.84 4.71 0.97
CA GLY A 75 12.75 3.42 0.31
C GLY A 75 13.40 3.44 -1.07
N LYS A 76 12.98 2.54 -1.96
CA LYS A 76 13.55 2.37 -3.31
C LYS A 76 12.57 2.71 -4.42
N GLY A 77 11.38 3.18 -4.08
CA GLY A 77 10.27 3.37 -5.01
C GLY A 77 9.43 2.10 -5.12
N VAL A 78 8.49 2.11 -6.06
CA VAL A 78 7.51 1.03 -6.25
C VAL A 78 7.65 0.41 -7.64
N GLY A 79 7.67 -0.91 -7.72
CA GLY A 79 7.80 -1.65 -8.98
C GLY A 79 6.49 -1.82 -9.73
N TRP A 80 5.90 -0.74 -10.24
CA TRP A 80 4.58 -0.79 -10.89
C TRP A 80 4.53 -1.66 -12.15
N LEU A 81 5.61 -1.64 -12.94
CA LEU A 81 5.66 -2.26 -14.28
C LEU A 81 6.12 -3.72 -14.28
N TRP A 82 6.32 -4.32 -13.12
CA TRP A 82 6.60 -5.75 -13.05
C TRP A 82 5.44 -6.56 -13.66
N PRO A 83 5.68 -7.61 -14.46
CA PRO A 83 6.96 -8.29 -14.74
C PRO A 83 7.74 -7.74 -15.96
N TRP A 84 7.26 -6.67 -16.60
CA TRP A 84 7.91 -6.13 -17.81
C TRP A 84 9.13 -5.27 -17.51
N SER A 85 9.18 -4.65 -16.33
CA SER A 85 10.33 -3.87 -15.87
C SER A 85 10.50 -3.98 -14.36
N ASP A 86 11.76 -4.03 -13.93
CA ASP A 86 12.16 -3.98 -12.51
C ASP A 86 12.41 -2.54 -12.02
N GLU A 87 12.13 -1.54 -12.88
CA GLU A 87 12.26 -0.13 -12.54
C GLU A 87 11.35 0.26 -11.36
N ARG A 88 11.88 1.13 -10.50
CA ARG A 88 11.21 1.60 -9.31
C ARG A 88 10.81 3.06 -9.45
N PHE A 89 9.52 3.31 -9.27
CA PHE A 89 8.93 4.62 -9.47
C PHE A 89 8.63 5.29 -8.13
N PHE A 90 8.95 6.57 -8.04
CA PHE A 90 8.46 7.46 -7.01
C PHE A 90 7.50 8.47 -7.64
N ALA A 91 6.53 8.94 -6.85
CA ALA A 91 5.76 10.10 -7.23
C ALA A 91 6.66 11.35 -7.22
N PRO A 92 6.39 12.35 -8.07
CA PRO A 92 7.18 13.58 -8.09
C PRO A 92 7.01 14.42 -6.81
N TRP A 93 5.97 14.17 -6.02
CA TRP A 93 5.79 14.70 -4.67
C TRP A 93 5.96 13.59 -3.63
N GLN A 94 7.00 13.71 -2.80
CA GLN A 94 7.29 12.76 -1.73
C GLN A 94 7.06 13.43 -0.37
N VAL A 95 5.80 13.54 0.05
CA VAL A 95 5.42 14.31 1.25
C VAL A 95 5.22 13.45 2.49
N ILE A 96 5.05 12.14 2.31
CA ILE A 96 4.80 11.20 3.42
C ILE A 96 6.13 10.73 3.98
N LYS A 97 6.39 10.92 5.27
CA LYS A 97 7.63 10.42 5.87
C LYS A 97 7.63 8.89 5.90
N VAL A 98 8.72 8.29 5.41
CA VAL A 98 8.83 6.83 5.37
C VAL A 98 8.85 6.24 6.79
N ALA A 99 8.03 5.21 6.99
CA ALA A 99 7.97 4.47 8.24
C ALA A 99 9.26 3.67 8.48
N PRO A 100 9.84 3.72 9.70
CA PRO A 100 10.98 2.87 10.03
C PRO A 100 10.55 1.42 10.21
N PHE A 101 11.35 0.47 9.71
CA PHE A 101 11.09 -0.97 9.89
C PHE A 101 11.16 -1.44 11.35
N ALA A 102 11.90 -0.72 12.20
CA ALA A 102 12.07 -1.06 13.61
C ALA A 102 11.09 -0.28 14.49
N LEU A 103 10.24 -1.00 15.24
CA LEU A 103 9.29 -0.41 16.18
C LEU A 103 9.94 0.52 17.20
N SER A 104 11.17 0.21 17.64
CA SER A 104 11.93 1.04 18.57
C SER A 104 12.26 2.43 18.04
N ARG A 105 12.21 2.66 16.72
CA ARG A 105 12.43 3.99 16.13
C ARG A 105 11.22 4.91 16.25
N TYR A 106 10.03 4.38 16.54
CA TYR A 106 8.83 5.21 16.72
C TYR A 106 8.87 6.07 17.98
N THR A 107 9.66 5.69 19.00
CA THR A 107 9.85 6.48 20.22
C THR A 107 10.82 7.65 20.04
N THR A 108 11.48 7.74 18.89
CA THR A 108 12.40 8.84 18.57
C THR A 108 11.65 10.05 18.01
N LEU A 109 12.32 11.22 17.97
CA LEU A 109 11.77 12.42 17.34
C LEU A 109 11.37 12.19 15.87
N TYR A 110 12.14 11.38 15.14
CA TYR A 110 11.81 11.02 13.76
C TYR A 110 10.53 10.16 13.70
N GLY A 111 10.40 9.21 14.61
CA GLY A 111 9.20 8.37 14.75
C GLY A 111 7.92 9.17 14.96
N HIS A 112 7.95 10.15 15.87
CA HIS A 112 6.82 11.06 16.08
C HIS A 112 6.48 11.87 14.84
N GLN A 113 7.50 12.32 14.10
CA GLN A 113 7.28 13.04 12.84
C GLN A 113 6.64 12.17 11.75
N VAL A 114 6.96 10.87 11.71
CA VAL A 114 6.30 9.90 10.81
C VAL A 114 4.82 9.79 11.16
N ILE A 115 4.50 9.61 12.45
CA ILE A 115 3.09 9.51 12.91
C ILE A 115 2.30 10.77 12.50
N ILE A 116 2.85 11.97 12.74
CA ILE A 116 2.19 13.23 12.35
C ILE A 116 2.01 13.29 10.83
N SER A 117 3.02 12.89 10.07
CA SER A 117 2.96 12.87 8.60
C SER A 117 1.87 11.92 8.09
N GLU A 118 1.75 10.72 8.63
CA GLU A 118 0.69 9.76 8.29
C GLU A 118 -0.70 10.28 8.66
N LEU A 119 -0.85 10.87 9.85
CA LEU A 119 -2.11 11.47 10.29
C LEU A 119 -2.57 12.58 9.32
N MET A 120 -1.64 13.43 8.87
CA MET A 120 -1.94 14.55 7.98
C MET A 120 -2.22 14.13 6.54
N TRP A 121 -1.40 13.24 5.97
CA TRP A 121 -1.42 12.95 4.53
C TRP A 121 -2.21 11.71 4.16
N VAL A 122 -2.46 10.80 5.11
CA VAL A 122 -3.20 9.55 4.86
C VAL A 122 -4.55 9.57 5.57
N TRP A 123 -4.53 9.75 6.89
CA TRP A 123 -5.75 9.63 7.70
C TRP A 123 -6.72 10.80 7.52
N LEU A 124 -6.23 12.04 7.58
CA LEU A 124 -7.10 13.22 7.45
C LEU A 124 -7.85 13.25 6.09
N PRO A 125 -7.21 13.08 4.92
CA PRO A 125 -7.94 13.00 3.65
C PRO A 125 -8.93 11.82 3.61
N GLY A 126 -8.54 10.67 4.16
CA GLY A 126 -9.42 9.49 4.24
C GLY A 126 -10.67 9.74 5.10
N MET A 127 -10.52 10.38 6.26
CA MET A 127 -11.62 10.75 7.15
C MET A 127 -12.54 11.79 6.51
N LEU A 128 -11.98 12.79 5.81
CA LEU A 128 -12.76 13.79 5.08
C LEU A 128 -13.60 13.15 3.97
N LEU A 129 -12.98 12.28 3.16
CA LEU A 129 -13.69 11.54 2.11
C LEU A 129 -14.80 10.67 2.70
N MET A 130 -14.52 9.96 3.80
CA MET A 130 -15.49 9.13 4.50
C MET A 130 -16.66 9.97 5.03
N GLY A 131 -16.38 11.13 5.62
CA GLY A 131 -17.39 12.09 6.07
C GLY A 131 -18.26 12.63 4.95
N MET A 132 -17.68 12.99 3.80
CA MET A 132 -18.41 13.44 2.61
C MET A 132 -19.34 12.35 2.06
N LEU A 133 -18.85 11.11 1.97
CA LEU A 133 -19.65 9.98 1.50
C LEU A 133 -20.78 9.65 2.47
N TRP A 134 -20.55 9.77 3.78
CA TRP A 134 -21.57 9.57 4.80
C TRP A 134 -22.65 10.65 4.74
N TRP A 135 -22.27 11.92 4.55
CA TRP A 135 -23.21 13.02 4.37
C TRP A 135 -24.11 12.83 3.15
N ARG A 136 -23.55 12.38 2.01
CA ARG A 136 -24.32 12.11 0.78
C ARG A 136 -25.27 10.91 0.86
N ARG A 137 -25.13 10.06 1.88
CA ARG A 137 -26.00 8.91 2.12
C ARG A 137 -27.16 9.22 3.07
N ARG A 138 -27.11 10.35 3.76
CA ARG A 138 -28.23 10.89 4.54
C ARG A 138 -29.13 11.71 3.63
#